data_AF-A0AB39V698-F1
#
_entry.id   AF-A0AB39V698-F1
#
_cell.length_a   1.000
_cell.length_b   1.000
_cell.length_c   1.000
_cell.angle_alpha   90.00
_cell.angle_beta   90.00
_cell.angle_gamma   90.00
#
_symmetry.space_group_name_H-M   'P 1'
#
loop_
_entity.id
_entity.type
_entity.pdbx_description
1 polymer ?
#
loop_
_entity_poly.entity_id
_entity_poly.type
_entity_poly.pdbx_seq_one_letter_code
_entity_poly.pdbx_strand_id
1 'polypeptide(L)'
;MKKKKKGLAIGKSDFKEIITRNAYYIDKTKFIEEIIEDLSEVKLFTRPRRFGKTLNLSMLKYFFDVENAEKNKKLFENLYISKSEYMEHQGQNPVIFISMKNAEAESWEDSFSNIKNLVSDLYDKFEYISKNFKKRDLVEFEKIWIKKEEADWESSIKNLSRYLYEYYGKKVIILIMNTILP
;
A
#
# COMPACT_ATOMS: atom_id res chain seq x y z
N MET A 1 16.47 -35.51 -13.29
CA MET A 1 15.75 -34.85 -12.17
C MET A 1 14.39 -34.38 -12.66
N LYS A 2 13.27 -34.79 -12.05
CA LYS A 2 11.92 -34.29 -12.43
C LYS A 2 11.80 -32.81 -12.05
N LYS A 3 11.59 -31.91 -13.03
CA LYS A 3 11.20 -30.52 -12.75
C LYS A 3 9.91 -30.53 -11.94
N LYS A 4 9.98 -30.19 -10.65
CA LYS A 4 8.81 -30.06 -9.78
C LYS A 4 7.96 -28.91 -10.34
N LYS A 5 6.73 -29.21 -10.78
CA LYS A 5 5.81 -28.19 -11.28
C LYS A 5 5.46 -27.24 -10.12
N LYS A 6 5.47 -25.93 -10.38
CA LYS A 6 5.06 -24.93 -9.38
C LYS A 6 3.57 -25.13 -9.05
N GLY A 7 3.22 -25.02 -7.77
CA GLY A 7 1.83 -25.09 -7.33
C GLY A 7 1.08 -23.79 -7.59
N LEU A 8 -0.24 -23.86 -7.80
CA LEU A 8 -1.10 -22.69 -7.85
C LEU A 8 -1.40 -22.21 -6.41
N ALA A 9 -1.15 -20.93 -6.13
CA ALA A 9 -1.46 -20.33 -4.83
C ALA A 9 -2.93 -19.88 -4.76
N ILE A 10 -3.86 -20.85 -4.80
CA ILE A 10 -5.30 -20.58 -4.77
C ILE A 10 -5.66 -19.83 -3.48
N GLY A 11 -6.44 -18.75 -3.61
CA GLY A 11 -6.88 -17.92 -2.48
C GLY A 11 -5.81 -16.96 -1.94
N LYS A 12 -4.58 -16.98 -2.48
CA LYS A 12 -3.54 -16.01 -2.11
C LYS A 12 -3.59 -14.79 -3.02
N SER A 13 -3.48 -13.62 -2.41
CA SER A 13 -3.59 -12.34 -3.09
C SER A 13 -2.48 -11.35 -2.71
N ASP A 14 -1.49 -11.81 -1.95
CA ASP A 14 -0.29 -11.05 -1.62
C ASP A 14 0.84 -11.41 -2.59
N PHE A 15 1.39 -10.40 -3.28
CA PHE A 15 2.43 -10.58 -4.28
C PHE A 15 3.70 -11.22 -3.69
N LYS A 16 4.16 -10.71 -2.54
CA LYS A 16 5.37 -11.22 -1.87
C LYS A 16 5.20 -12.69 -1.49
N GLU A 17 4.06 -13.08 -0.94
CA GLU A 17 3.77 -14.47 -0.59
C GLU A 17 3.81 -15.40 -1.80
N ILE A 18 3.27 -14.98 -2.95
CA ILE A 18 3.26 -15.80 -4.16
C ILE A 18 4.69 -16.00 -4.71
N ILE A 19 5.47 -14.92 -4.78
CA ILE A 19 6.85 -14.97 -5.29
C ILE A 19 7.75 -15.80 -4.36
N THR A 20 7.72 -15.53 -3.06
CA THR A 20 8.57 -16.22 -2.07
C THR A 20 8.27 -17.71 -1.93
N ARG A 21 7.01 -18.13 -2.10
CA ARG A 21 6.63 -19.56 -2.13
C ARG A 21 7.01 -20.27 -3.44
N ASN A 22 7.59 -19.55 -4.40
CA ASN A 22 7.87 -20.05 -5.75
C ASN A 22 6.62 -20.69 -6.40
N ALA A 23 5.46 -20.09 -6.16
CA ALA A 23 4.19 -20.54 -6.74
C ALA A 23 4.11 -20.14 -8.22
N TYR A 24 3.15 -20.71 -8.93
CA TYR A 24 2.84 -20.30 -10.29
C TYR A 24 2.25 -18.88 -10.27
N TYR A 25 2.94 -17.95 -10.93
CA TYR A 25 2.58 -16.54 -11.04
C TYR A 25 2.57 -16.16 -12.52
N ILE A 26 1.49 -15.53 -12.96
CA ILE A 26 1.42 -14.90 -14.27
C ILE A 26 2.03 -13.51 -14.11
N ASP A 27 3.14 -13.26 -14.80
CA ASP A 27 3.84 -11.99 -14.73
C ASP A 27 2.96 -10.85 -15.26
N LYS A 28 2.53 -9.97 -14.36
CA LYS A 28 1.77 -8.75 -14.66
C LYS A 28 2.58 -7.49 -14.36
N THR A 29 3.90 -7.61 -14.22
CA THR A 29 4.72 -6.47 -13.79
C THR A 29 4.86 -5.38 -14.84
N LYS A 30 4.53 -5.66 -16.12
CA LYS A 30 4.33 -4.62 -17.14
C LYS A 30 3.30 -3.55 -16.75
N PHE A 31 2.31 -3.91 -15.94
CA PHE A 31 1.31 -2.98 -15.42
C PHE A 31 1.93 -1.82 -14.60
N ILE A 32 3.11 -2.00 -14.03
CA ILE A 32 3.82 -0.96 -13.29
C ILE A 32 4.25 0.16 -14.24
N GLU A 33 4.81 -0.21 -15.39
CA GLU A 33 5.20 0.70 -16.47
C GLU A 33 4.00 1.47 -17.00
N GLU A 34 2.91 0.77 -17.32
CA GLU A 34 1.64 1.40 -17.75
C GLU A 34 1.12 2.44 -16.74
N ILE A 35 1.32 2.19 -15.43
CA ILE A 35 0.93 3.13 -14.38
C ILE A 35 1.85 4.35 -14.34
N ILE A 36 3.15 4.18 -14.53
CA ILE A 36 4.12 5.28 -14.45
C ILE A 36 3.99 6.21 -15.66
N GLU A 37 3.78 5.65 -16.85
CA GLU A 37 3.62 6.41 -18.09
C GLU A 37 2.32 7.22 -18.14
N ASP A 38 1.26 6.70 -17.52
CA ASP A 38 -0.02 7.37 -17.50
C ASP A 38 0.04 8.61 -16.58
N LEU A 39 -0.13 9.78 -17.19
CA LEU A 39 -0.02 11.10 -16.57
C LEU A 39 -1.21 11.49 -15.68
N SER A 40 -2.18 10.60 -15.46
CA SER A 40 -3.34 10.87 -14.59
C SER A 40 -2.94 11.05 -13.12
N GLU A 41 -3.46 12.11 -12.50
CA GLU A 41 -3.22 12.42 -11.08
C GLU A 41 -3.93 11.43 -10.12
N VAL A 42 -5.04 10.86 -10.57
CA VAL A 42 -5.82 9.86 -9.83
C VAL A 42 -6.19 8.70 -10.76
N LYS A 43 -5.77 7.48 -10.38
CA LYS A 43 -6.03 6.25 -11.14
C LYS A 43 -7.12 5.43 -10.48
N LEU A 44 -8.29 5.35 -11.12
CA LEU A 44 -9.40 4.49 -10.67
C LEU A 44 -9.41 3.17 -11.44
N PHE A 45 -9.10 2.07 -10.75
CA PHE A 45 -9.24 0.73 -11.33
C PHE A 45 -10.68 0.20 -11.14
N THR A 46 -11.52 0.22 -12.18
CA THR A 46 -12.90 -0.29 -12.17
C THR A 46 -12.96 -1.83 -12.07
N ARG A 47 -14.03 -2.43 -11.52
CA ARG A 47 -14.06 -3.82 -10.97
C ARG A 47 -14.77 -4.85 -11.88
N PRO A 48 -14.02 -5.56 -12.74
CA PRO A 48 -14.34 -6.95 -13.06
C PRO A 48 -13.90 -7.85 -11.89
N ARG A 49 -14.79 -8.74 -11.43
CA ARG A 49 -14.52 -9.70 -10.33
C ARG A 49 -13.39 -10.65 -10.75
N ARG A 50 -12.49 -11.01 -9.81
CA ARG A 50 -11.35 -11.95 -10.00
C ARG A 50 -10.23 -11.48 -10.96
N PHE A 51 -10.17 -10.20 -11.33
CA PHE A 51 -9.10 -9.69 -12.20
C PHE A 51 -7.69 -9.63 -11.55
N GLY A 52 -7.59 -9.91 -10.24
CA GLY A 52 -6.30 -9.89 -9.51
C GLY A 52 -5.94 -8.53 -8.92
N LYS A 53 -6.93 -7.66 -8.64
CA LYS A 53 -6.68 -6.31 -8.10
C LYS A 53 -5.88 -6.27 -6.82
N THR A 54 -6.23 -7.10 -5.83
CA THR A 54 -5.48 -7.17 -4.56
C THR A 54 -4.03 -7.58 -4.78
N LEU A 55 -3.81 -8.51 -5.72
CA LEU A 55 -2.47 -8.93 -6.11
C LEU A 55 -1.70 -7.79 -6.79
N ASN A 56 -2.35 -7.05 -7.69
CA ASN A 56 -1.72 -5.90 -8.35
C ASN A 56 -1.43 -4.74 -7.37
N LEU A 57 -2.34 -4.43 -6.45
CA LEU A 57 -2.12 -3.39 -5.44
C LEU A 57 -1.02 -3.79 -4.46
N SER A 58 -0.94 -5.06 -4.05
CA SER A 58 0.19 -5.54 -3.23
C SER A 58 1.50 -5.50 -4.02
N MET A 59 1.50 -5.85 -5.31
CA MET A 59 2.66 -5.71 -6.19
C MET A 59 3.13 -4.24 -6.28
N LEU A 60 2.23 -3.29 -6.52
CA LEU A 60 2.56 -1.86 -6.56
C LEU A 60 3.07 -1.36 -5.22
N LYS A 61 2.44 -1.78 -4.11
CA LYS A 61 2.93 -1.49 -2.77
C LYS A 61 4.39 -1.92 -2.62
N TYR A 62 4.72 -3.17 -2.92
CA TYR A 62 6.10 -3.65 -2.80
C TYR A 62 7.06 -2.97 -3.79
N PHE A 63 6.58 -2.61 -4.98
CA PHE A 63 7.42 -1.95 -5.98
C PHE A 63 7.86 -0.57 -5.50
N PHE A 64 6.92 0.27 -5.05
CA PHE A 64 7.22 1.66 -4.70
C PHE A 64 7.75 1.87 -3.29
N ASP A 65 7.41 0.98 -2.33
CA ASP A 65 7.69 1.15 -0.90
C ASP A 65 9.18 1.38 -0.59
N VAL A 66 9.47 2.61 -0.16
CA VAL A 66 10.80 3.10 0.18
C VAL A 66 11.39 2.47 1.45
N GLU A 67 10.56 2.07 2.43
CA GLU A 67 11.07 1.54 3.71
C GLU A 67 11.80 0.21 3.54
N ASN A 68 11.36 -0.60 2.59
CA ASN A 68 11.87 -1.94 2.36
C ASN A 68 12.49 -2.09 0.96
N ALA A 69 12.93 -0.99 0.34
CA ALA A 69 13.38 -0.91 -1.04
C ALA A 69 14.27 -2.11 -1.45
N GLU A 70 15.39 -2.32 -0.77
CA GLU A 70 16.34 -3.41 -1.08
C GLU A 70 15.76 -4.82 -0.92
N LYS A 71 14.94 -5.03 0.12
CA LYS A 71 14.28 -6.33 0.35
C LYS A 71 13.21 -6.59 -0.71
N ASN A 72 12.46 -5.56 -1.09
CA ASN A 72 11.38 -5.65 -2.05
C ASN A 72 11.89 -5.78 -3.48
N LYS A 73 13.04 -5.17 -3.81
CA LYS A 73 13.70 -5.29 -5.12
C LYS A 73 13.85 -6.74 -5.57
N LYS A 74 14.22 -7.63 -4.63
CA LYS A 74 14.39 -9.07 -4.84
C LYS A 74 13.11 -9.78 -5.29
N LEU A 75 11.93 -9.24 -4.97
CA LEU A 75 10.65 -9.81 -5.38
C LEU A 75 10.39 -9.65 -6.88
N PHE A 76 11.11 -8.74 -7.54
CA PHE A 76 10.95 -8.44 -8.95
C PHE A 76 12.00 -9.11 -9.84
N GLU A 77 12.97 -9.82 -9.23
CA GLU A 77 13.99 -10.55 -9.97
C GLU A 77 13.37 -11.56 -10.94
N ASN A 78 13.86 -11.55 -12.17
CA ASN A 78 13.39 -12.41 -13.26
C ASN A 78 11.95 -12.15 -13.73
N LEU A 79 11.32 -11.04 -13.31
CA LEU A 79 10.07 -10.55 -13.87
C LEU A 79 10.33 -9.51 -14.96
N TYR A 80 9.33 -9.21 -15.77
CA TYR A 80 9.40 -8.24 -16.87
C TYR A 80 9.96 -6.89 -16.41
N ILE A 81 9.40 -6.32 -15.33
CA ILE A 81 9.78 -4.97 -14.85
C ILE A 81 11.27 -4.86 -14.49
N SER A 82 11.93 -5.95 -14.07
CA SER A 82 13.36 -5.93 -13.73
C SER A 82 14.29 -5.59 -14.90
N LYS A 83 13.78 -5.70 -16.13
CA LYS A 83 14.51 -5.37 -17.37
C LYS A 83 14.02 -4.07 -18.02
N SER A 84 12.97 -3.45 -17.47
CA SER A 84 12.43 -2.19 -17.95
C SER A 84 13.20 -1.02 -17.35
N GLU A 85 13.27 0.11 -18.07
CA GLU A 85 13.88 1.34 -17.57
C GLU A 85 13.18 1.86 -16.30
N TYR A 86 11.86 1.64 -16.21
CA TYR A 86 11.04 2.03 -15.07
C TYR A 86 11.39 1.30 -13.76
N MET A 87 12.25 0.27 -13.79
CA MET A 87 12.81 -0.33 -12.58
C MET A 87 13.54 0.70 -11.70
N GLU A 88 13.99 1.82 -12.26
CA GLU A 88 14.57 2.91 -11.48
C GLU A 88 13.62 3.44 -10.41
N HIS A 89 12.30 3.41 -10.64
CA HIS A 89 11.27 3.89 -9.70
C HIS A 89 11.04 2.95 -8.50
N GLN A 90 11.69 1.78 -8.48
CA GLN A 90 11.54 0.82 -7.38
C GLN A 90 12.06 1.41 -6.06
N GLY A 91 11.22 1.37 -5.03
CA GLY A 91 11.58 1.82 -3.68
C GLY A 91 11.77 3.33 -3.54
N GLN A 92 11.21 4.14 -4.44
CA GLN A 92 11.41 5.59 -4.43
C GLN A 92 10.38 6.38 -3.61
N ASN A 93 9.25 5.78 -3.22
CA ASN A 93 8.12 6.52 -2.67
C ASN A 93 7.63 5.92 -1.34
N PRO A 94 7.30 6.76 -0.33
CA PRO A 94 6.48 6.30 0.78
C PRO A 94 5.10 5.87 0.28
N VAL A 95 4.63 4.72 0.78
CA VAL A 95 3.34 4.13 0.39
C VAL A 95 2.40 4.02 1.58
N ILE A 96 1.28 4.73 1.54
CA ILE A 96 0.15 4.52 2.44
C ILE A 96 -0.76 3.47 1.80
N PHE A 97 -0.89 2.31 2.43
CA PHE A 97 -1.75 1.23 1.95
C PHE A 97 -2.97 1.07 2.85
N ILE A 98 -4.15 1.35 2.31
CA ILE A 98 -5.44 1.34 3.03
C ILE A 98 -6.25 0.14 2.57
N SER A 99 -6.62 -0.75 3.49
CA SER A 99 -7.48 -1.91 3.22
C SER A 99 -8.80 -1.78 3.94
N MET A 100 -9.89 -1.54 3.20
CA MET A 100 -11.24 -1.36 3.77
C MET A 100 -11.93 -2.68 4.16
N LYS A 101 -11.23 -3.82 4.12
CA LYS A 101 -11.79 -5.17 4.39
C LYS A 101 -12.55 -5.30 5.71
N ASN A 102 -12.15 -4.55 6.73
CA ASN A 102 -12.71 -4.62 8.07
C ASN A 102 -13.40 -3.30 8.49
N ALA A 103 -13.68 -2.41 7.52
CA ALA A 103 -14.35 -1.14 7.78
C ALA A 103 -15.88 -1.24 7.66
N GLU A 104 -16.39 -2.34 7.10
CA GLU A 104 -17.83 -2.62 6.97
C GLU A 104 -18.42 -2.97 8.34
N ALA A 105 -19.56 -2.36 8.68
CA ALA A 105 -20.34 -2.63 9.88
C ALA A 105 -21.82 -2.37 9.59
N GLU A 106 -22.71 -2.85 10.46
CA GLU A 106 -24.16 -2.68 10.31
C GLU A 106 -24.62 -1.24 10.57
N SER A 107 -23.93 -0.52 11.45
CA SER A 107 -24.22 0.89 11.78
C SER A 107 -23.15 1.83 11.23
N TRP A 108 -23.54 3.09 11.02
CA TRP A 108 -22.59 4.14 10.63
C TRP A 108 -21.57 4.39 11.73
N GLU A 109 -22.01 4.39 12.98
CA GLU A 109 -21.19 4.62 14.16
C GLU A 109 -20.07 3.58 14.28
N ASP A 110 -20.41 2.31 14.10
CA ASP A 110 -19.42 1.21 14.14
C ASP A 110 -18.49 1.26 12.93
N SER A 111 -19.01 1.58 11.74
CA SER A 111 -18.17 1.72 10.54
C SER A 111 -17.17 2.87 10.70
N PHE A 112 -17.63 4.00 11.24
CA PHE A 112 -16.77 5.14 11.51
C PHE A 112 -15.72 4.82 12.59
N SER A 113 -16.10 4.09 13.63
CA SER A 113 -15.16 3.56 14.64
C SER A 113 -14.09 2.66 14.01
N ASN A 114 -14.48 1.76 13.11
CA ASN A 114 -13.54 0.89 12.38
C ASN A 114 -12.60 1.70 11.48
N ILE A 115 -13.09 2.76 10.83
CA ILE A 115 -12.25 3.69 10.06
C ILE A 115 -11.26 4.40 10.99
N LYS A 116 -11.68 4.88 12.16
CA LYS A 116 -10.76 5.49 13.14
C LYS A 116 -9.66 4.52 13.57
N ASN A 117 -10.01 3.26 13.82
CA ASN A 117 -9.02 2.21 14.13
C ASN A 117 -8.04 2.00 12.97
N LEU A 118 -8.54 1.89 11.73
CA LEU A 118 -7.70 1.76 10.55
C LEU A 118 -6.72 2.94 10.42
N VAL A 119 -7.21 4.18 10.59
CA VAL A 119 -6.37 5.38 10.50
C VAL A 119 -5.34 5.42 11.62
N SER A 120 -5.74 5.07 12.85
CA SER A 120 -4.86 4.95 14.01
C SER A 120 -3.71 3.97 13.75
N ASP A 121 -4.01 2.80 13.16
CA ASP A 121 -3.00 1.78 12.81
C ASP A 121 -2.03 2.27 11.71
N LEU A 122 -2.52 3.11 10.78
CA LEU A 122 -1.64 3.75 9.80
C LEU A 122 -0.65 4.71 10.47
N TYR A 123 -1.11 5.49 11.44
CA TYR A 123 -0.24 6.39 12.20
C TYR A 123 0.79 5.59 13.00
N ASP A 124 0.36 4.52 13.68
CA ASP A 124 1.26 3.62 14.41
C ASP A 124 2.38 3.07 13.51
N LYS A 125 2.03 2.59 12.31
CA LYS A 125 3.00 2.09 11.33
C LYS A 125 4.09 3.11 11.00
N PHE A 126 3.75 4.40 10.96
CA PHE A 126 4.67 5.48 10.64
C PHE A 126 5.17 6.24 11.87
N GLU A 127 4.96 5.74 13.10
CA GLU A 127 5.37 6.42 14.34
C GLU A 127 6.81 6.95 14.30
N TYR A 128 7.72 6.19 13.68
CA TYR A 128 9.14 6.51 13.63
C TYR A 128 9.46 7.88 12.99
N ILE A 129 8.60 8.41 12.09
CA ILE A 129 8.82 9.73 11.48
C ILE A 129 8.55 10.88 12.45
N SER A 130 7.77 10.62 13.51
CA SER A 130 7.38 11.64 14.51
C SER A 130 8.57 12.23 15.26
N LYS A 131 9.70 11.50 15.31
CA LYS A 131 10.96 11.95 15.93
C LYS A 131 11.52 13.24 15.33
N ASN A 132 11.15 13.56 14.08
CA ASN A 132 11.60 14.75 13.37
C ASN A 132 10.55 15.87 13.34
N PHE A 133 9.43 15.71 14.04
CA PHE A 133 8.32 16.66 13.95
C PHE A 133 8.57 17.92 14.78
N LYS A 134 7.99 19.02 14.30
CA LYS A 134 7.79 20.20 15.14
C LYS A 134 6.73 19.87 16.20
N LYS A 135 6.80 20.56 17.35
CA LYS A 135 5.88 20.34 18.48
C LYS A 135 4.40 20.29 18.07
N ARG A 136 3.97 21.16 17.16
CA ARG A 136 2.58 21.19 16.68
C ARG A 136 2.20 19.91 15.93
N ASP A 137 3.04 19.47 14.99
CA ASP A 137 2.77 18.28 14.18
C ASP A 137 2.78 17.02 15.06
N LEU A 138 3.68 16.94 16.05
CA LEU A 138 3.70 15.85 17.03
C LEU A 138 2.39 15.76 17.81
N VAL A 139 1.89 16.87 18.34
CA VAL A 139 0.62 16.90 19.09
C VAL A 139 -0.56 16.47 18.21
N GLU A 140 -0.66 16.97 16.97
CA GLU A 140 -1.75 16.57 16.07
C GLU A 140 -1.62 15.12 15.61
N PHE A 141 -0.39 14.61 15.45
CA PHE A 141 -0.14 13.22 15.13
C PHE A 141 -0.57 12.28 16.26
N GLU A 142 -0.14 12.58 17.49
CA GLU A 142 -0.49 11.80 18.67
C GLU A 142 -2.00 11.74 18.89
N LYS A 143 -2.74 12.85 18.71
CA LYS A 143 -4.20 12.86 18.83
C LYS A 143 -4.87 11.78 17.97
N ILE A 144 -4.44 11.62 16.72
CA ILE A 144 -4.96 10.58 15.83
C ILE A 144 -4.46 9.20 16.24
N TRP A 145 -3.17 9.07 16.53
CA TRP A 145 -2.54 7.80 16.89
C TRP A 145 -3.12 7.15 18.14
N ILE A 146 -3.48 7.94 19.16
CA ILE A 146 -4.14 7.44 20.39
C ILE A 146 -5.66 7.68 20.41
N LYS A 147 -6.24 8.08 19.28
CA LYS A 147 -7.68 8.26 19.07
C LYS A 147 -8.36 9.21 20.07
N LYS A 148 -7.76 10.38 20.35
CA LYS A 148 -8.38 11.41 21.20
C LYS A 148 -9.69 11.92 20.61
N GLU A 149 -10.59 12.39 21.48
CA GLU A 149 -11.90 12.92 21.06
C GLU A 149 -11.75 14.15 20.17
N GLU A 150 -10.82 15.05 20.48
CA GLU A 150 -10.55 16.27 19.72
C GLU A 150 -9.68 16.09 18.47
N ALA A 151 -9.44 14.85 18.03
CA ALA A 151 -8.60 14.57 16.88
C ALA A 151 -9.28 14.94 15.55
N ASP A 152 -8.53 15.57 14.64
CA ASP A 152 -9.00 15.92 13.29
C ASP A 152 -8.96 14.71 12.35
N TRP A 153 -10.02 13.89 12.40
CA TRP A 153 -10.17 12.71 11.55
C TRP A 153 -10.33 13.05 10.07
N GLU A 154 -10.91 14.19 9.74
CA GLU A 154 -11.17 14.63 8.37
C GLU A 154 -9.87 14.86 7.60
N SER A 155 -8.91 15.55 8.23
CA SER A 155 -7.61 15.83 7.61
C SER A 155 -6.58 14.72 7.83
N SER A 156 -6.90 13.63 8.53
CA SER A 156 -5.93 12.64 9.01
C SER A 156 -5.04 12.06 7.91
N ILE A 157 -5.61 11.49 6.84
CA ILE A 157 -4.83 10.90 5.74
C ILE A 157 -4.03 11.96 4.97
N LYS A 158 -4.60 13.15 4.80
CA LYS A 158 -3.90 14.29 4.18
C LYS A 158 -2.70 14.72 5.01
N ASN A 159 -2.84 14.81 6.32
CA ASN A 159 -1.78 15.15 7.25
C ASN A 159 -0.70 14.08 7.27
N LEU A 160 -1.07 12.79 7.34
CA LEU A 160 -0.12 11.68 7.24
C LEU A 160 0.67 11.71 5.93
N SER A 161 0.00 11.99 4.81
CA SER A 161 0.66 12.16 3.51
C SER A 161 1.64 13.35 3.52
N ARG A 162 1.24 14.49 4.10
CA ARG A 162 2.15 15.64 4.27
C ARG A 162 3.38 15.27 5.11
N TYR A 163 3.19 14.60 6.25
CA TYR A 163 4.29 14.21 7.13
C TYR A 163 5.30 13.29 6.43
N LEU A 164 4.81 12.30 5.68
CA LEU A 164 5.68 11.43 4.89
C LEU A 164 6.41 12.17 3.76
N TYR A 165 5.74 13.12 3.11
CA TYR A 165 6.37 13.96 2.11
C TYR A 165 7.50 14.81 2.71
N GLU A 166 7.26 15.44 3.86
CA GLU A 166 8.26 16.24 4.58
C GLU A 166 9.44 15.39 5.06
N TYR A 167 9.20 14.17 5.53
CA TYR A 167 10.25 13.26 6.00
C TYR A 167 11.11 12.69 4.86
N TYR A 168 10.48 12.25 3.76
CA TYR A 168 11.17 11.57 2.66
C TYR A 168 11.61 12.51 1.52
N GLY A 169 11.03 13.71 1.41
CA GLY A 169 11.23 14.59 0.25
C GLY A 169 10.68 14.01 -1.06
N LYS A 170 9.75 13.06 -0.98
CA LYS A 170 9.20 12.30 -2.12
C LYS A 170 7.68 12.28 -2.07
N LYS A 171 7.04 12.36 -3.24
CA LYS A 171 5.57 12.24 -3.35
C LYS A 171 5.09 10.92 -2.72
N VAL A 172 4.01 10.98 -1.96
CA VAL A 172 3.40 9.81 -1.31
C VAL A 172 2.45 9.11 -2.28
N ILE A 173 2.53 7.80 -2.36
CA ILE A 173 1.56 6.98 -3.10
C ILE A 173 0.53 6.44 -2.11
N ILE A 174 -0.75 6.71 -2.37
CA ILE A 174 -1.86 6.19 -1.57
C ILE A 174 -2.56 5.10 -2.36
N LEU A 175 -2.51 3.87 -1.84
CA LEU A 175 -3.16 2.71 -2.45
C LEU A 175 -4.36 2.32 -1.59
N ILE A 176 -5.57 2.48 -2.14
CA ILE A 176 -6.81 2.14 -1.44
C ILE A 176 -7.39 0.86 -2.05
N MET A 177 -7.54 -0.16 -1.22
CA MET A 177 -8.18 -1.42 -1.56
C MET A 177 -9.56 -1.50 -0.92
N ASN A 178 -10.60 -1.44 -1.75
CA ASN A 178 -11.95 -1.78 -1.34
C ASN A 178 -12.20 -3.29 -1.56
N THR A 179 -12.77 -3.97 -0.56
CA THR A 179 -13.21 -5.36 -0.68
C THR A 179 -14.69 -5.46 -0.38
N ILE A 180 -15.54 -5.28 -1.38
CA ILE A 180 -16.93 -5.76 -1.27
C ILE A 180 -16.85 -7.29 -1.18
N LEU A 181 -17.06 -7.86 0.00
CA LEU A 181 -17.38 -9.27 0.14
C LEU A 181 -18.75 -9.50 -0.55
N PRO A 182 -18.91 -10.60 -1.31
CA PRO A 182 -20.18 -10.88 -1.97
C PRO A 182 -21.32 -11.14 -1.01
#